data_AF-E0VDU3-F1
#
_entry.id   AF-E0VDU3-F1
#
_cell.length_a   1.000
_cell.length_b   1.000
_cell.length_c   1.000
_cell.angle_alpha   90.00
_cell.angle_beta   90.00
_cell.angle_gamma   90.00
#
_symmetry.space_group_name_H-M   'P 1'
#
loop_
_entity.id
_entity.type
_entity.pdbx_description
1 polymer ?
#
loop_
_entity_poly.entity_id
_entity_poly.type
_entity_poly.pdbx_seq_one_letter_code
_entity_poly.pdbx_strand_id
1 'polypeptide(L)'
;MDEKIDVDEDLSDGRSANVNSSKQQNSKPEDYRHNVFMESKLQPIPPDTSSEESVKIYEEHKEMAKEYMEVQAEMSYLSRYLKKLEEKLNKTEEQRQQIQQLVSEKESLEQLQKNLTKQLELLQKQRQGNWMFSNSQDPRLT
;
A
#
# COMPACT_ATOMS: atom_id res chain seq x y z
N MET A 1 79.53 0.80 5.61
CA MET A 1 79.78 1.27 6.97
C MET A 1 78.99 0.35 7.87
N ASP A 2 79.69 -0.67 8.31
CA ASP A 2 79.31 -1.55 9.40
C ASP A 2 79.12 -0.76 10.68
N GLU A 3 78.08 -1.09 11.46
CA GLU A 3 78.21 -1.03 12.91
C GLU A 3 77.34 -2.12 13.52
N LYS A 4 78.02 -3.21 13.86
CA LYS A 4 77.60 -4.19 14.86
C LYS A 4 77.41 -3.47 16.19
N ILE A 5 76.32 -3.78 16.88
CA ILE A 5 76.23 -3.63 18.32
C ILE A 5 76.06 -5.04 18.86
N ASP A 6 77.13 -5.53 19.47
CA ASP A 6 77.16 -6.72 20.31
C ASP A 6 76.74 -6.33 21.75
N VAL A 7 76.36 -7.35 22.54
CA VAL A 7 76.18 -7.43 24.02
C VAL A 7 74.98 -6.67 24.63
N ASP A 8 74.13 -7.24 25.49
CA ASP A 8 74.37 -8.23 26.55
C ASP A 8 73.26 -9.29 26.73
N GLU A 9 73.73 -10.45 27.19
CA GLU A 9 73.04 -11.64 27.62
C GLU A 9 72.73 -11.51 29.13
N ASP A 10 71.45 -11.36 29.50
CA ASP A 10 71.02 -11.51 30.90
C ASP A 10 69.98 -12.65 31.00
N LEU A 11 70.42 -13.71 31.67
CA LEU A 11 69.65 -14.85 32.15
C LEU A 11 68.98 -14.50 33.49
N SER A 12 67.65 -14.65 33.56
CA SER A 12 66.80 -15.02 34.72
C SER A 12 65.39 -14.45 34.46
N ASP A 13 64.27 -15.07 34.81
CA ASP A 13 63.93 -16.26 35.56
C ASP A 13 62.49 -16.64 35.16
N GLY A 14 62.16 -17.93 35.25
CA GLY A 14 60.86 -18.43 34.83
C GLY A 14 59.69 -17.86 35.63
N ARG A 15 58.62 -17.43 34.94
CA ARG A 15 57.26 -17.39 35.48
C ARG A 15 56.22 -17.67 34.40
N SER A 16 55.47 -18.73 34.65
CA SER A 16 54.38 -19.25 33.86
C SER A 16 53.17 -18.31 33.82
N ALA A 17 52.46 -18.37 32.69
CA ALA A 17 51.06 -18.01 32.47
C ALA A 17 50.64 -16.53 32.63
N ASN A 18 50.17 -15.90 31.55
CA ASN A 18 48.77 -16.08 31.15
C ASN A 18 48.52 -15.36 29.81
N VAL A 19 48.12 -16.14 28.80
CA VAL A 19 47.62 -15.65 27.52
C VAL A 19 46.22 -15.11 27.77
N ASN A 20 46.09 -13.81 28.05
CA ASN A 20 44.82 -13.12 27.84
C ASN A 20 44.69 -12.82 26.35
N SER A 21 44.42 -13.88 25.58
CA SER A 21 43.78 -13.76 24.27
C SER A 21 42.39 -13.22 24.52
N SER A 22 42.22 -11.90 24.40
CA SER A 22 40.94 -11.28 24.13
C SER A 22 40.45 -11.74 22.77
N LYS A 23 39.86 -12.95 22.74
CA LYS A 23 39.09 -13.44 21.60
C LYS A 23 37.82 -12.60 21.54
N GLN A 24 37.88 -11.55 20.72
CA GLN A 24 36.71 -10.90 20.16
C GLN A 24 35.81 -11.99 19.59
N GLN A 25 34.64 -12.12 20.20
CA GLN A 25 33.62 -13.06 19.77
C GLN A 25 33.12 -12.60 18.40
N ASN A 26 33.49 -13.37 17.39
CA ASN A 26 33.19 -13.11 15.99
C ASN A 26 31.74 -13.51 15.68
N SER A 27 30.80 -12.65 16.05
CA SER A 27 29.48 -12.61 15.44
C SER A 27 29.65 -12.30 13.94
N LYS A 28 29.16 -13.19 13.07
CA LYS A 28 29.27 -13.02 11.62
C LYS A 28 28.68 -11.67 11.20
N PRO A 29 29.35 -10.88 10.35
CA PRO A 29 28.90 -9.53 9.96
C PRO A 29 27.53 -9.48 9.29
N GLU A 30 27.06 -10.60 8.72
CA GLU A 30 25.72 -10.72 8.13
C GLU A 30 24.58 -10.60 9.16
N ASP A 31 24.84 -10.95 10.42
CA ASP A 31 23.82 -10.98 11.47
C ASP A 31 23.38 -9.58 11.89
N TYR A 32 24.34 -8.66 11.94
CA TYR A 32 24.10 -7.25 12.23
C TYR A 32 23.21 -6.58 11.20
N ARG A 33 23.28 -7.04 9.94
CA ARG A 33 22.58 -6.40 8.83
C ARG A 33 21.06 -6.62 8.89
N HIS A 34 20.61 -7.73 9.46
CA HIS A 34 19.19 -8.01 9.66
C HIS A 34 18.61 -7.24 10.86
N ASN A 35 19.43 -7.04 11.89
CA ASN A 35 19.06 -6.29 13.09
C ASN A 35 18.87 -4.79 12.85
N VAL A 36 19.53 -4.21 11.84
CA VAL A 36 19.45 -2.77 11.52
C VAL A 36 18.05 -2.30 11.10
N PHE A 37 17.23 -3.19 10.53
CA PHE A 37 15.87 -2.85 10.10
C PHE A 37 14.82 -3.00 11.20
N MET A 38 15.20 -3.54 12.36
CA MET A 38 14.30 -3.70 13.49
C MET A 38 14.31 -2.47 14.40
N GLU A 39 13.15 -2.17 14.98
CA GLU A 39 13.03 -1.14 16.02
C GLU A 39 14.02 -1.44 17.15
N SER A 40 14.70 -0.43 17.70
CA SER A 40 15.82 -0.64 18.63
C SER A 40 15.47 -1.49 19.87
N LYS A 41 14.19 -1.53 20.26
CA LYS A 41 13.68 -2.35 21.37
C LYS A 41 13.47 -3.83 21.03
N LEU A 42 13.48 -4.18 19.75
CA LEU A 42 13.26 -5.53 19.22
C LEU A 42 14.57 -6.21 18.80
N GLN A 43 15.71 -5.51 18.89
CA GLN A 43 17.01 -6.08 18.58
C GLN A 43 17.46 -7.05 19.70
N PRO A 44 17.97 -8.24 19.34
CA PRO A 44 18.50 -9.18 20.34
C PRO A 44 19.66 -8.57 21.14
N ILE A 45 19.63 -8.73 22.46
CA ILE A 45 20.69 -8.25 23.36
C ILE A 45 21.91 -9.17 23.23
N PRO A 46 23.13 -8.64 23.04
CA PRO A 46 24.33 -9.47 22.92
C PRO A 46 24.46 -10.48 24.07
N PRO A 47 24.74 -11.76 23.79
CA PRO A 47 24.78 -12.78 24.82
C PRO A 47 26.00 -12.62 25.74
N ASP A 48 25.85 -13.03 27.01
CA ASP A 48 26.98 -13.24 27.90
C ASP A 48 27.64 -14.59 27.58
N THR A 49 28.90 -14.50 27.17
CA THR A 49 29.70 -15.61 26.67
C THR A 49 30.15 -16.59 27.76
N SER A 50 30.00 -16.19 29.03
CA SER A 50 30.27 -17.05 30.18
C SER A 50 29.08 -17.97 30.54
N SER A 51 27.91 -17.73 29.95
CA SER A 51 26.68 -18.45 30.25
C SER A 51 26.09 -19.08 29.00
N GLU A 52 26.02 -20.41 28.97
CA GLU A 52 25.43 -21.18 27.87
C GLU A 52 23.94 -20.84 27.66
N GLU A 53 23.21 -20.57 28.74
CA GLU A 53 21.81 -20.17 28.69
C GLU A 53 21.64 -18.81 27.98
N SER A 54 22.54 -17.85 28.22
CA SER A 54 22.46 -16.53 27.60
C SER A 54 22.67 -16.60 26.09
N VAL A 55 23.61 -17.44 25.63
CA VAL A 55 23.86 -17.68 24.21
C VAL A 55 22.62 -18.30 23.55
N LYS A 56 22.00 -19.29 24.20
CA LYS A 56 20.81 -19.95 23.68
C LYS A 56 19.62 -18.99 23.54
N ILE A 57 19.34 -18.18 24.57
CA ILE A 57 18.25 -17.18 24.54
C ILE A 57 18.46 -16.18 23.41
N TYR A 58 19.69 -15.72 23.18
CA TYR A 58 20.01 -14.80 22.09
C TYR A 58 19.71 -15.40 20.71
N GLU A 59 20.09 -16.66 20.48
CA GLU A 59 19.82 -17.35 19.21
C GLU A 59 18.32 -17.54 18.97
N GLU A 60 17.57 -17.93 20.00
CA GLU A 60 16.09 -18.05 19.93
C GLU A 60 15.44 -16.70 19.62
N HIS A 61 15.86 -15.63 20.31
CA HIS A 61 15.34 -14.28 20.07
C HIS A 61 15.61 -13.80 18.65
N LYS A 62 16.76 -14.13 18.09
CA LYS A 62 17.11 -13.77 16.72
C LYS A 62 16.19 -14.43 15.70
N GLU A 63 15.86 -15.71 15.85
CA GLU A 63 14.95 -16.38 14.91
C GLU A 63 13.53 -15.81 15.04
N MET A 64 13.03 -15.61 16.26
CA MET A 64 11.72 -14.97 16.48
C MET A 64 11.65 -13.56 15.86
N ALA A 65 12.72 -12.79 15.98
CA ALA A 65 12.77 -11.43 15.46
C ALA A 65 12.76 -11.41 13.91
N LYS A 66 13.38 -12.40 13.28
CA LYS A 66 13.29 -12.63 11.83
C LYS A 66 11.87 -13.01 11.40
N GLU A 67 11.24 -13.97 12.08
CA GLU A 67 9.85 -14.36 11.81
C GLU A 67 8.89 -13.16 11.95
N TYR A 68 9.09 -12.34 12.98
CA TYR A 68 8.32 -11.11 13.16
C TYR A 68 8.44 -10.15 11.98
N MET A 69 9.65 -9.98 11.42
CA MET A 69 9.87 -9.14 10.25
C MET A 69 9.16 -9.67 9.01
N GLU A 70 9.12 -10.99 8.82
CA GLU A 70 8.38 -11.63 7.73
C GLU A 70 6.88 -11.37 7.87
N VAL A 71 6.32 -11.57 9.06
CA VAL A 71 4.91 -11.28 9.35
C VAL A 71 4.59 -9.80 9.17
N GLN A 72 5.46 -8.87 9.60
CA GLN A 72 5.28 -7.43 9.38
C GLN A 72 5.25 -7.07 7.89
N ALA A 73 6.11 -7.69 7.09
CA ALA A 73 6.11 -7.50 5.64
C ALA A 73 4.81 -8.00 5.01
N GLU A 74 4.32 -9.16 5.44
CA GLU A 74 3.04 -9.73 4.98
C GLU A 74 1.86 -8.84 5.38
N MET A 75 1.76 -8.43 6.65
CA MET A 75 0.73 -7.49 7.13
C MET A 75 0.72 -6.20 6.31
N SER A 76 1.90 -5.65 6.02
CA SER A 76 2.05 -4.45 5.20
C SER A 76 1.64 -4.67 3.75
N TYR A 77 1.93 -5.85 3.19
CA TYR A 77 1.48 -6.23 1.85
C TYR A 77 -0.04 -6.36 1.78
N LEU A 78 -0.64 -7.12 2.70
CA LEU A 78 -2.08 -7.33 2.78
C LEU A 78 -2.84 -6.02 3.00
N SER A 79 -2.35 -5.15 3.89
CA SER A 79 -2.93 -3.83 4.14
C SER A 79 -2.95 -2.96 2.87
N ARG A 80 -1.86 -2.97 2.08
CA ARG A 80 -1.80 -2.25 0.81
C ARG A 80 -2.72 -2.87 -0.25
N TYR A 81 -2.83 -4.18 -0.28
CA TYR A 81 -3.70 -4.88 -1.21
C TYR A 81 -5.18 -4.61 -0.91
N LEU A 82 -5.56 -4.61 0.36
CA LEU A 82 -6.91 -4.29 0.81
C LEU A 82 -7.32 -2.87 0.40
N LYS A 83 -6.46 -1.87 0.64
CA LYS A 83 -6.72 -0.48 0.20
C LYS A 83 -6.95 -0.38 -1.31
N LYS A 84 -6.16 -1.09 -2.12
CA LYS A 84 -6.35 -1.12 -3.59
C LYS A 84 -7.69 -1.74 -4.00
N LEU A 85 -8.20 -2.71 -3.24
CA LEU A 85 -9.51 -3.30 -3.50
C LEU A 85 -10.64 -2.33 -3.13
N GLU A 86 -10.52 -1.65 -1.99
CA GLU A 86 -11.47 -0.61 -1.57
C GLU A 86 -11.57 0.52 -2.61
N GLU A 87 -10.44 1.00 -3.13
CA GLU A 87 -10.40 2.01 -4.19
C GLU A 87 -11.14 1.56 -5.46
N LYS A 88 -10.97 0.29 -5.86
CA LYS A 88 -11.69 -0.28 -7.02
C LYS A 88 -13.19 -0.36 -6.78
N LEU A 89 -13.60 -0.75 -5.58
CA LEU A 89 -15.01 -0.82 -5.19
C LEU A 89 -15.65 0.57 -5.20
N ASN A 90 -14.98 1.56 -4.61
CA ASN A 90 -15.47 2.95 -4.60
C ASN A 90 -15.63 3.50 -6.01
N LYS A 91 -14.65 3.27 -6.90
CA LYS A 91 -14.76 3.69 -8.31
C LYS A 91 -15.95 3.02 -9.02
N THR A 92 -16.22 1.77 -8.72
CA THR A 92 -17.37 1.04 -9.30
C THR A 92 -18.69 1.60 -8.78
N GLU A 93 -18.75 1.96 -7.50
CA GLU A 93 -19.91 2.61 -6.88
C GLU A 93 -20.21 3.96 -7.53
N GLU A 94 -19.19 4.82 -7.70
CA GLU A 94 -19.33 6.11 -8.39
C GLU A 94 -19.86 5.94 -9.82
N GLN A 95 -19.32 4.97 -10.56
CA GLN A 95 -19.81 4.65 -11.91
C GLN A 95 -21.28 4.21 -11.90
N ARG A 96 -21.68 3.39 -10.91
CA ARG A 96 -23.08 2.97 -10.77
C ARG A 96 -24.00 4.16 -10.52
N GLN A 97 -23.61 5.07 -9.64
CA GLN A 97 -24.39 6.29 -9.35
C GLN A 97 -24.51 7.18 -10.58
N GLN A 98 -23.44 7.35 -11.35
CA GLN A 98 -23.47 8.11 -12.60
C GLN A 98 -24.41 7.48 -13.64
N ILE A 99 -24.39 6.15 -13.77
CA ILE A 99 -25.32 5.43 -14.66
C ILE A 99 -26.78 5.67 -14.21
N GLN A 100 -27.06 5.59 -12.91
CA GLN A 100 -28.41 5.86 -12.39
C GLN A 100 -28.88 7.28 -12.70
N GLN A 101 -28.01 8.29 -12.54
CA GLN A 101 -28.32 9.67 -12.91
C GLN A 101 -28.64 9.80 -14.41
N LEU A 102 -27.80 9.23 -15.28
CA LEU A 102 -28.02 9.27 -16.73
C LEU A 102 -29.32 8.56 -17.14
N VAL A 103 -29.67 7.45 -16.50
CA VAL A 103 -30.94 6.75 -16.73
C VAL A 103 -32.12 7.65 -16.35
N SER A 104 -32.06 8.30 -15.19
CA SER A 104 -33.13 9.22 -14.75
C SER A 104 -33.28 10.43 -15.67
N GLU A 105 -32.17 10.99 -16.15
CA GLU A 105 -32.17 12.11 -17.09
C GLU A 105 -32.77 11.68 -18.43
N LYS A 106 -32.37 10.51 -18.94
CA LYS A 106 -32.93 9.94 -20.15
C LYS A 106 -34.45 9.78 -20.04
N GLU A 107 -34.94 9.23 -18.95
CA GLU A 107 -36.39 9.05 -18.73
C GLU A 107 -37.13 10.40 -18.70
N SER A 108 -36.56 11.40 -18.04
CA SER A 108 -37.10 12.77 -18.02
C SER A 108 -37.16 13.39 -19.42
N LEU A 109 -36.08 13.24 -20.20
CA LEU A 109 -36.03 13.72 -21.58
C LEU A 109 -37.03 13.01 -22.48
N GLU A 110 -37.21 11.69 -22.34
CA GLU A 110 -38.23 10.95 -23.08
C GLU A 110 -39.66 11.41 -22.73
N GLN A 111 -39.92 11.71 -21.45
CA GLN A 111 -41.21 12.28 -21.03
C GLN A 111 -41.43 13.67 -21.65
N LEU A 112 -40.42 14.53 -21.60
CA LEU A 112 -40.47 15.86 -22.20
C LEU A 112 -40.72 15.77 -23.71
N GLN A 113 -39.99 14.89 -24.41
CA GLN A 113 -40.18 14.66 -25.83
C GLN A 113 -41.61 14.24 -26.14
N LYS A 114 -42.15 13.24 -25.42
CA LYS A 114 -43.54 12.79 -25.59
C LYS A 114 -44.54 13.94 -25.38
N ASN A 115 -44.31 14.77 -24.38
CA ASN A 115 -45.18 15.92 -24.09
C ASN A 115 -45.13 16.97 -25.21
N LEU A 116 -43.94 17.32 -25.69
CA LEU A 116 -43.78 18.27 -26.80
C LEU A 116 -44.41 17.74 -28.10
N THR A 117 -44.23 16.46 -28.41
CA THR A 117 -44.86 15.84 -29.57
C THR A 117 -46.38 15.92 -29.50
N LYS A 118 -46.98 15.65 -28.33
CA LYS A 118 -48.43 15.82 -28.12
C LYS A 118 -48.87 17.27 -28.31
N GLN A 119 -48.13 18.23 -27.77
CA GLN A 119 -48.45 19.66 -27.93
C GLN A 119 -48.40 20.08 -29.40
N LEU A 120 -47.40 19.62 -30.15
CA LEU A 120 -47.30 19.88 -31.59
C LEU A 120 -48.48 19.28 -32.37
N GLU A 121 -48.87 18.05 -32.05
CA GLU A 121 -50.01 17.38 -32.70
C GLU A 121 -51.32 18.14 -32.43
N LEU A 122 -51.54 18.62 -31.21
CA LEU A 122 -52.69 19.44 -30.85
C LEU A 122 -52.71 20.76 -31.62
N LEU A 123 -51.57 21.46 -31.70
CA LEU A 123 -51.46 22.70 -32.48
C LEU A 123 -51.71 22.48 -33.98
N GLN A 124 -51.22 21.37 -34.53
CA GLN A 124 -51.48 21.01 -35.92
C GLN A 124 -52.97 20.74 -36.18
N LYS A 125 -53.62 19.97 -35.30
CA LYS A 125 -55.06 19.70 -35.36
C LYS A 125 -55.88 20.97 -35.23
N GLN A 126 -55.53 21.85 -34.29
CA GLN A 126 -56.18 23.15 -34.13
C GLN A 126 -56.03 24.00 -35.39
N ARG A 127 -54.83 24.06 -35.99
CA ARG A 127 -54.60 24.82 -37.23
C ARG A 127 -55.42 24.28 -38.40
N GLN A 128 -55.52 22.96 -38.56
CA GLN A 128 -56.34 22.33 -39.59
C GLN A 128 -57.84 22.57 -39.36
N GLY A 129 -58.32 22.43 -38.12
CA GLY A 129 -59.70 22.75 -37.77
C GLY A 129 -60.02 24.22 -38.07
N ASN A 130 -59.15 25.14 -37.65
CA ASN A 130 -59.34 26.57 -37.89
C ASN A 130 -59.35 26.92 -39.39
N TRP A 131 -58.54 26.22 -40.21
CA TRP A 131 -58.55 26.38 -41.67
C TRP A 131 -59.85 25.87 -42.32
N MET A 132 -60.39 24.75 -41.84
CA MET A 132 -61.67 24.20 -42.33
C MET A 132 -62.88 25.08 -41.94
N PHE A 133 -62.85 25.66 -40.74
CA PHE A 133 -63.88 26.60 -40.29
C PHE A 133 -63.83 27.94 -41.05
N SER A 134 -62.64 28.49 -41.33
CA SER A 134 -62.52 29.72 -42.11
C SER A 134 -62.96 29.56 -43.57
N ASN A 135 -62.70 28.40 -44.20
CA ASN A 135 -63.11 28.15 -45.59
C ASN A 135 -64.63 27.92 -45.74
N SER A 136 -65.33 27.51 -44.67
CA SER A 136 -66.80 27.30 -44.70
C SER A 136 -67.61 28.58 -44.49
N GLN A 137 -66.96 29.68 -44.11
CA GLN A 137 -67.62 30.99 -43.95
C GLN A 137 -67.54 31.86 -45.21
N ASP A 138 -66.90 31.39 -46.28
CA ASP A 138 -66.79 32.14 -47.53
C ASP A 138 -68.11 32.04 -48.34
N PRO A 139 -68.88 33.14 -48.48
CA PRO A 139 -70.21 33.12 -49.12
C PRO A 139 -70.15 33.03 -50.65
N ARG A 140 -69.02 32.62 -51.24
CA ARG A 140 -68.78 32.58 -52.70
C ARG A 140 -68.83 31.17 -53.31
N LEU A 141 -69.20 30.14 -52.55
CA LEU A 141 -69.24 28.74 -53.01
C LEU A 141 -70.59 28.03 -52.79
N THR A 142 -71.71 28.77 -52.72
CA THR A 142 -73.07 28.19 -52.84
C THR A 142 -73.75 28.78 -54.06
#